data_AF-A0A1G7TZG9-F1
#
_entry.id   AF-A0A1G7TZG9-F1
#
_cell.length_a   1.000
_cell.length_b   1.000
_cell.length_c   1.000
_cell.angle_alpha   90.00
_cell.angle_beta   90.00
_cell.angle_gamma   90.00
#
_symmetry.space_group_name_H-M   'P 1'
#
loop_
_entity.id
_entity.type
_entity.pdbx_description
1 polymer ?
#
loop_
_entity_poly.entity_id
_entity_poly.type
_entity_poly.pdbx_seq_one_letter_code
_entity_poly.pdbx_strand_id
1 'polypeptide(L)'
;MMKLYFISVAILFSLSITTLNAQQEYFEYGFKGGINLSNISGDGTSNYETKTSMHIGAYGVYKILPKLGIQAELLYSEQGFSNDRIPDAADVEKIEEILRMQYINLPVLASYNVIENLWVEGGVQVGYLAKAEAEEETVTLDSAGEVNSTTETIGKTDNYERIDLGIAGGLRYKLSQNFMIQARYTQSLNDINKTMAGDQYNSIFSFSVGYVF
;
A
#
# COMPACT_ATOMS: atom_id res chain seq x y z
N MET A 1 26.30 18.15 18.22
CA MET A 1 25.57 17.97 19.49
C MET A 1 24.09 17.54 19.32
N MET A 2 23.47 17.65 18.13
CA MET A 2 22.07 17.22 17.87
C MET A 2 21.79 15.70 17.87
N LYS A 3 22.81 14.83 17.73
CA LYS A 3 22.61 13.37 17.64
C LYS A 3 22.31 12.71 18.98
N LEU A 4 22.63 13.36 20.11
CA LEU A 4 22.40 12.78 21.44
C LEU A 4 20.92 12.84 21.85
N TYR A 5 20.18 13.89 21.45
CA TYR A 5 18.77 14.05 21.80
C TYR A 5 17.85 12.99 21.18
N PHE A 6 18.13 12.53 19.94
CA PHE A 6 17.36 11.47 19.30
C PHE A 6 17.50 10.12 20.02
N ILE A 7 18.70 9.82 20.55
CA ILE A 7 18.96 8.60 21.31
C ILE A 7 18.26 8.68 22.67
N SER A 8 18.25 9.86 23.31
CA SER A 8 17.53 10.08 24.57
C SER A 8 16.02 9.92 24.42
N VAL A 9 15.43 10.42 23.33
CA VAL A 9 13.99 10.25 23.04
C VAL A 9 13.66 8.78 22.76
N ALA A 10 14.50 8.06 22.02
CA ALA A 10 14.32 6.63 21.77
C ALA A 10 14.42 5.77 23.05
N ILE A 11 15.28 6.15 24.00
CA ILE A 11 15.44 5.49 25.30
C ILE A 11 14.27 5.82 26.25
N LEU A 12 13.75 7.06 26.22
CA LEU A 12 12.54 7.41 26.98
C LEU A 12 11.28 6.72 26.42
N PHE A 13 11.21 6.49 25.11
CA PHE A 13 10.12 5.72 24.50
C PHE A 13 10.20 4.24 24.88
N SER A 14 11.40 3.65 24.98
CA SER A 14 11.58 2.24 25.36
C SER A 14 11.33 1.95 26.84
N LEU A 15 11.59 2.90 27.75
CA LEU A 15 11.28 2.74 29.17
C LEU A 15 9.78 2.82 29.52
N SER A 16 8.94 3.31 28.59
CA SER A 16 7.49 3.45 28.79
C SER A 16 6.70 2.15 28.54
N ILE A 17 7.36 1.11 28.01
CA ILE A 17 6.72 -0.13 27.54
C ILE A 17 6.45 -1.13 28.69
N THR A 18 7.03 -0.92 29.88
CA THR A 18 7.02 -1.91 30.97
C THR A 18 5.78 -1.91 31.86
N THR A 19 4.80 -1.02 31.62
CA THR A 19 3.53 -0.95 32.39
C THR A 19 2.29 -1.47 31.64
N LEU A 20 2.46 -2.13 30.49
CA LEU A 20 1.37 -2.48 29.55
C LEU A 20 0.48 -3.67 29.93
N ASN A 21 0.78 -4.44 30.99
CA ASN A 21 0.05 -5.69 31.29
C ASN A 21 -1.45 -5.50 31.61
N ALA A 22 -1.92 -4.29 31.95
CA ALA A 22 -3.34 -3.98 32.17
C ALA A 22 -4.03 -3.29 30.98
N GLN A 23 -3.27 -2.79 29.99
CA GLN A 23 -3.80 -2.12 28.81
C GLN A 23 -4.09 -3.07 27.64
N GLN A 24 -3.58 -4.31 27.69
CA GLN A 24 -3.74 -5.31 26.64
C GLN A 24 -5.21 -5.72 26.39
N GLU A 25 -6.11 -5.49 27.35
CA GLU A 25 -7.55 -5.73 27.15
C GLU A 25 -8.16 -4.72 26.15
N TYR A 26 -7.70 -3.46 26.18
CA TYR A 26 -8.24 -2.34 25.41
C TYR A 26 -7.41 -1.97 24.18
N PHE A 27 -6.13 -2.35 24.14
CA PHE A 27 -5.23 -1.99 23.06
C PHE A 27 -4.51 -3.21 22.51
N GLU A 28 -4.66 -3.44 21.21
CA GLU A 28 -3.94 -4.47 20.46
C GLU A 28 -2.98 -3.77 19.50
N TYR A 29 -1.78 -4.29 19.33
CA TYR A 29 -0.84 -3.76 18.35
C TYR A 29 -0.04 -4.89 17.72
N GLY A 30 0.55 -4.59 16.58
CA GLY A 30 1.18 -5.63 15.79
C GLY A 30 1.91 -5.09 14.57
N PHE A 31 2.57 -6.02 13.90
CA PHE A 31 3.10 -5.81 12.57
C PHE A 31 2.25 -6.56 11.58
N LYS A 32 2.15 -6.03 10.36
CA LYS A 32 1.52 -6.72 9.24
C LYS A 32 2.28 -6.49 7.96
N GLY A 33 2.19 -7.44 7.06
CA GLY A 33 2.68 -7.30 5.71
C GLY A 33 1.96 -8.26 4.78
N GLY A 34 2.13 -8.05 3.49
CA GLY A 34 1.52 -8.90 2.49
C GLY A 34 1.60 -8.31 1.11
N ILE A 35 0.59 -8.61 0.30
CA ILE A 35 0.55 -8.26 -1.11
C ILE A 35 -0.59 -7.29 -1.41
N ASN A 36 -0.35 -6.45 -2.41
CA ASN A 36 -1.32 -5.59 -3.03
C ASN A 36 -1.56 -6.04 -4.47
N LEU A 37 -2.82 -6.02 -4.89
CA LEU A 37 -3.23 -6.04 -6.27
C LEU A 37 -3.78 -4.64 -6.56
N SER A 38 -2.97 -3.80 -7.20
CA SER A 38 -3.30 -2.41 -7.45
C SER A 38 -3.52 -2.15 -8.93
N ASN A 39 -4.41 -1.22 -9.24
CA ASN A 39 -4.56 -0.63 -10.55
C ASN A 39 -4.86 0.88 -10.41
N ILE A 40 -4.70 1.63 -11.49
CA ILE A 40 -5.18 3.01 -11.60
C ILE A 40 -6.44 3.00 -12.47
N SER A 41 -7.51 3.60 -11.97
CA SER A 41 -8.78 3.78 -12.70
C SER A 41 -9.03 5.25 -13.02
N GLY A 42 -9.91 5.52 -13.98
CA GLY A 42 -10.30 6.86 -14.37
C GLY A 42 -10.06 7.14 -15.85
N ASP A 43 -9.71 8.37 -16.17
CA ASP A 43 -9.53 8.81 -17.55
C ASP A 43 -8.22 8.28 -18.16
N GLY A 44 -8.33 7.73 -19.38
CA GLY A 44 -7.18 7.22 -20.13
C GLY A 44 -6.56 5.92 -19.59
N THR A 45 -7.23 5.21 -18.68
CA THR A 45 -6.67 4.03 -17.99
C THR A 45 -7.17 2.69 -18.56
N SER A 46 -7.77 2.67 -19.75
CA SER A 46 -8.46 1.47 -20.29
C SER A 46 -7.55 0.26 -20.51
N ASN A 47 -6.25 0.52 -20.72
CA ASN A 47 -5.25 -0.50 -20.98
C ASN A 47 -4.40 -0.83 -19.74
N TYR A 48 -4.72 -0.22 -18.59
CA TYR A 48 -3.97 -0.44 -17.36
C TYR A 48 -4.40 -1.75 -16.71
N GLU A 49 -3.42 -2.61 -16.50
CA GLU A 49 -3.56 -3.90 -15.87
C GLU A 49 -3.18 -3.87 -14.40
N THR A 50 -3.71 -4.86 -13.68
CA THR A 50 -3.47 -4.98 -12.25
C THR A 50 -2.04 -5.40 -11.98
N LYS A 51 -1.33 -4.58 -11.20
CA LYS A 51 0.03 -4.84 -10.75
C LYS A 51 0.01 -5.49 -9.37
N THR A 52 0.79 -6.56 -9.21
CA THR A 52 1.08 -7.14 -7.89
C THR A 52 2.26 -6.43 -7.24
N SER A 53 2.15 -6.11 -5.95
CA SER A 53 3.19 -5.48 -5.16
C SER A 53 3.07 -5.86 -3.69
N MET A 54 3.85 -5.23 -2.81
CA MET A 54 3.87 -5.54 -1.39
C MET A 54 3.62 -4.33 -0.50
N HIS A 55 3.18 -4.61 0.71
CA HIS A 55 3.12 -3.65 1.81
C HIS A 55 3.62 -4.27 3.11
N ILE A 56 4.13 -3.41 3.99
CA ILE A 56 4.57 -3.80 5.33
C ILE A 56 4.43 -2.61 6.28
N GLY A 57 4.13 -2.87 7.54
CA GLY A 57 4.17 -1.86 8.58
C GLY A 57 3.59 -2.31 9.89
N ALA A 58 3.20 -1.33 10.70
CA ALA A 58 2.67 -1.54 12.04
C ALA A 58 1.22 -1.06 12.12
N TYR A 59 0.47 -1.63 13.06
CA TYR A 59 -0.89 -1.20 13.34
C TYR A 59 -1.18 -1.28 14.83
N GLY A 60 -2.16 -0.49 15.26
CA GLY A 60 -2.74 -0.53 16.59
C GLY A 60 -4.26 -0.45 16.50
N VAL A 61 -4.95 -1.15 17.40
CA VAL A 61 -6.40 -1.15 17.55
C VAL A 61 -6.71 -0.76 18.99
N TYR A 62 -7.35 0.39 19.16
CA TYR A 62 -7.90 0.83 20.43
C TYR A 62 -9.38 0.46 20.51
N LYS A 63 -9.73 -0.49 21.38
CA LYS A 63 -11.11 -0.93 21.63
C LYS A 63 -11.81 0.10 22.50
N ILE A 64 -12.77 0.81 21.90
CA ILE A 64 -13.67 1.73 22.61
C ILE A 64 -14.74 0.94 23.37
N LEU A 65 -15.24 -0.13 22.76
CA LEU A 65 -16.18 -1.08 23.34
C LEU A 65 -15.70 -2.51 23.07
N PRO A 66 -16.22 -3.53 23.78
CA PRO A 66 -15.82 -4.92 23.55
C PRO A 66 -15.89 -5.39 22.09
N LYS A 67 -16.82 -4.82 21.31
CA LYS A 67 -17.00 -5.13 19.88
C LYS A 67 -16.62 -3.99 18.93
N LEU A 68 -16.16 -2.84 19.43
CA LEU A 68 -15.87 -1.68 18.59
C LEU A 68 -14.51 -1.09 18.93
N GLY A 69 -13.67 -0.92 17.93
CA GLY A 69 -12.38 -0.25 18.07
C GLY A 69 -12.10 0.74 16.94
N ILE A 70 -11.09 1.57 17.18
CA ILE A 70 -10.45 2.42 16.18
C ILE A 70 -9.09 1.81 15.89
N GLN A 71 -8.80 1.62 14.62
CA GLN A 71 -7.56 1.06 14.13
C GLN A 71 -6.79 2.13 13.38
N ALA A 72 -5.54 2.33 13.77
CA ALA A 72 -4.61 3.21 13.09
C ALA A 72 -3.40 2.40 12.64
N GLU A 73 -2.87 2.70 11.46
CA GLU A 73 -1.76 1.93 10.89
C GLU A 73 -0.76 2.85 10.21
N LEU A 74 0.50 2.43 10.13
CA LEU A 74 1.53 3.09 9.37
C LEU A 74 2.20 2.07 8.46
N LEU A 75 2.02 2.21 7.16
CA LEU A 75 2.42 1.21 6.17
C LEU A 75 3.32 1.85 5.11
N TYR A 76 4.42 1.18 4.80
CA TYR A 76 5.03 1.31 3.49
C TYR A 76 4.26 0.42 2.51
N SER A 77 3.86 0.96 1.37
CA SER A 77 3.01 0.26 0.41
C SER A 77 3.41 0.65 -1.00
N GLU A 78 3.78 -0.33 -1.82
CA GLU A 78 3.94 -0.13 -3.25
C GLU A 78 2.58 -0.35 -3.95
N GLN A 79 2.25 0.52 -4.89
CA GLN A 79 1.01 0.56 -5.68
C GLN A 79 1.36 0.93 -7.13
N GLY A 80 0.37 0.95 -8.03
CA GLY A 80 0.54 1.33 -9.44
C GLY A 80 -0.16 0.35 -10.39
N PHE A 81 0.26 0.34 -11.66
CA PHE A 81 -0.30 -0.50 -12.72
C PHE A 81 0.81 -1.07 -13.62
N SER A 82 0.45 -2.05 -14.44
CA SER A 82 1.25 -2.50 -15.59
C SER A 82 0.50 -2.20 -16.89
N ASN A 83 1.22 -1.95 -17.97
CA ASN A 83 0.64 -1.68 -19.28
C ASN A 83 1.55 -2.24 -20.37
N ASP A 84 1.00 -3.12 -21.18
CA ASP A 84 1.72 -3.77 -22.25
C ASP A 84 1.31 -3.16 -23.59
N ARG A 85 2.28 -2.76 -24.41
CA ARG A 85 2.05 -2.21 -25.75
C ARG A 85 2.86 -2.97 -26.80
N ILE A 86 2.24 -3.21 -27.95
CA ILE A 86 2.90 -3.79 -29.14
C ILE A 86 3.07 -2.64 -30.14
N PRO A 87 4.28 -2.07 -30.29
CA PRO A 87 4.51 -0.96 -31.21
C PRO A 87 4.60 -1.44 -32.67
N ASP A 88 4.23 -0.57 -33.62
CA ASP A 88 4.27 -0.84 -35.07
C ASP A 88 5.67 -0.63 -35.67
N ALA A 89 6.70 -1.12 -34.97
CA ALA A 89 8.10 -1.02 -35.38
C ALA A 89 8.62 -2.42 -35.73
N ALA A 90 9.32 -2.56 -36.86
CA ALA A 90 9.66 -3.85 -37.48
C ALA A 90 10.46 -4.83 -36.58
N ASP A 91 11.20 -4.30 -35.58
CA ASP A 91 12.10 -5.09 -34.74
C ASP A 91 11.72 -5.08 -33.25
N VAL A 92 10.59 -4.47 -32.87
CA VAL A 92 10.13 -4.40 -31.48
C VAL A 92 8.91 -5.28 -31.28
N GLU A 93 9.04 -6.31 -30.46
CA GLU A 93 7.97 -7.28 -30.20
C GLU A 93 6.98 -6.76 -29.15
N LYS A 94 7.49 -6.16 -28.07
CA LYS A 94 6.69 -5.70 -26.94
C LYS A 94 7.41 -4.61 -26.16
N ILE A 95 6.65 -3.67 -25.61
CA ILE A 95 7.11 -2.79 -24.54
C ILE A 95 6.21 -3.04 -23.33
N GLU A 96 6.82 -3.45 -22.22
CA GLU A 96 6.16 -3.60 -20.92
C GLU A 96 6.46 -2.36 -20.08
N GLU A 97 5.41 -1.70 -19.59
CA GLU A 97 5.56 -0.54 -18.70
C GLU A 97 4.99 -0.89 -17.33
N ILE A 98 5.80 -0.74 -16.28
CA ILE A 98 5.40 -0.93 -14.89
C ILE A 98 5.55 0.41 -14.16
N LEU A 99 4.43 1.00 -13.78
CA LEU A 99 4.43 2.14 -12.86
C LEU A 99 4.50 1.64 -11.42
N ARG A 100 5.55 2.04 -10.70
CA ARG A 100 5.75 1.78 -9.26
C ARG A 100 5.59 3.07 -8.48
N MET A 101 4.55 3.13 -7.65
CA MET A 101 4.31 4.23 -6.72
C MET A 101 4.51 3.76 -5.28
N GLN A 102 5.46 4.36 -4.58
CA GLN A 102 5.81 4.02 -3.21
C GLN A 102 5.17 5.00 -2.25
N TYR A 103 4.27 4.51 -1.40
CA TYR A 103 3.50 5.32 -0.47
C TYR A 103 3.85 5.00 0.98
N ILE A 104 3.78 6.05 1.82
CA ILE A 104 3.60 5.91 3.26
C ILE A 104 2.10 6.13 3.54
N ASN A 105 1.39 5.05 3.85
CA ASN A 105 -0.05 5.05 4.11
C ASN A 105 -0.33 5.12 5.61
N LEU A 106 -1.30 5.96 5.97
CA LEU A 106 -1.86 6.15 7.31
C LEU A 106 -3.38 5.91 7.29
N PRO A 107 -3.83 4.65 7.35
CA PRO A 107 -5.24 4.29 7.49
C PRO A 107 -5.75 4.56 8.91
N VAL A 108 -6.98 5.09 9.02
CA VAL A 108 -7.74 5.22 10.27
C VAL A 108 -9.13 4.62 10.06
N LEU A 109 -9.38 3.48 10.70
CA LEU A 109 -10.53 2.62 10.44
C LEU A 109 -11.34 2.39 11.72
N ALA A 110 -12.66 2.46 11.63
CA ALA A 110 -13.53 1.81 12.60
C ALA A 110 -13.46 0.30 12.37
N SER A 111 -13.35 -0.47 13.46
CA SER A 111 -13.25 -1.92 13.44
C SER A 111 -14.33 -2.51 14.33
N TYR A 112 -15.25 -3.27 13.76
CA TYR A 112 -16.39 -3.86 14.46
C TYR A 112 -16.33 -5.38 14.45
N ASN A 113 -16.40 -5.99 15.64
CA ASN A 113 -16.42 -7.44 15.80
C ASN A 113 -17.85 -7.97 15.55
N VAL A 114 -18.02 -8.68 14.43
CA VAL A 114 -19.33 -9.20 14.02
C VAL A 114 -19.58 -10.55 14.68
N ILE A 115 -18.61 -11.46 14.59
CA ILE A 115 -18.61 -12.78 15.22
C ILE A 115 -17.23 -13.04 15.83
N GLU A 116 -17.09 -14.12 16.59
CA GLU A 116 -15.81 -14.51 17.17
C GLU A 116 -14.72 -14.50 16.09
N ASN A 117 -13.60 -13.84 16.40
CA ASN A 117 -12.42 -13.68 15.52
C ASN A 117 -12.61 -12.88 14.22
N LEU A 118 -13.83 -12.62 13.74
CA LEU A 118 -14.08 -11.85 12.52
C LEU A 118 -14.45 -10.39 12.82
N TRP A 119 -13.71 -9.49 12.19
CA TRP A 119 -13.88 -8.04 12.29
C TRP A 119 -14.15 -7.47 10.90
N VAL A 120 -15.12 -6.58 10.80
CA VAL A 120 -15.32 -5.71 9.63
C VAL A 120 -14.64 -4.39 9.93
N GLU A 121 -13.91 -3.87 8.96
CA GLU A 121 -13.15 -2.62 9.07
C GLU A 121 -13.63 -1.64 8.01
N GLY A 122 -13.71 -0.36 8.35
CA GLY A 122 -14.08 0.69 7.41
C GLY A 122 -13.63 2.06 7.87
N GLY A 123 -13.14 2.89 6.96
CA GLY A 123 -12.72 4.25 7.29
C GLY A 123 -11.95 4.92 6.17
N VAL A 124 -11.04 5.80 6.55
CA VAL A 124 -10.28 6.64 5.62
C VAL A 124 -8.81 6.24 5.60
N GLN A 125 -8.14 6.57 4.51
CA GLN A 125 -6.71 6.41 4.34
C GLN A 125 -6.11 7.70 3.81
N VAL A 126 -4.98 8.11 4.38
CA VAL A 126 -4.11 9.15 3.82
C VAL A 126 -2.81 8.50 3.37
N GLY A 127 -2.49 8.59 2.09
CA GLY A 127 -1.23 8.16 1.50
C GLY A 127 -0.34 9.35 1.16
N TYR A 128 0.93 9.27 1.54
CA TYR A 128 1.97 10.19 1.07
C TYR A 128 2.84 9.49 0.01
N LEU A 129 2.84 10.02 -1.21
CA LEU A 129 3.68 9.51 -2.30
C LEU A 129 5.14 9.91 -2.06
N ALA A 130 5.94 8.95 -1.62
CA ALA A 130 7.37 9.13 -1.42
C ALA A 130 8.09 9.17 -2.77
N LYS A 131 7.75 8.25 -3.67
CA LYS A 131 8.45 8.04 -4.94
C LYS A 131 7.51 7.44 -5.99
N ALA A 132 7.63 7.88 -7.24
CA ALA A 132 7.05 7.19 -8.39
C ALA A 132 8.11 6.99 -9.48
N GLU A 133 8.14 5.79 -10.05
CA GLU A 133 9.06 5.39 -11.11
C GLU A 133 8.28 4.58 -12.16
N ALA A 134 8.56 4.84 -13.44
CA ALA A 134 8.12 3.99 -14.54
C ALA A 134 9.32 3.15 -15.00
N GLU A 135 9.13 1.83 -15.02
CA GLU A 135 10.08 0.86 -15.54
C GLU A 135 9.56 0.43 -16.92
N GLU A 136 10.31 0.72 -17.98
CA GLU A 136 9.97 0.37 -19.36
C GLU A 136 10.94 -0.69 -19.86
N GLU A 137 10.44 -1.89 -20.13
CA GLU A 137 11.18 -2.99 -20.74
C GLU A 137 10.82 -3.09 -22.22
N THR A 138 11.80 -2.91 -23.11
CA THR A 138 11.63 -3.06 -24.56
C THR A 138 12.24 -4.37 -25.01
N VAL A 139 11.39 -5.25 -25.58
CA VAL A 139 11.78 -6.54 -26.14
C VAL A 139 11.89 -6.41 -27.66
N THR A 140 13.06 -6.75 -28.19
CA THR A 140 13.38 -6.67 -29.63
C THR A 140 13.83 -8.02 -30.18
N LEU A 141 13.53 -8.25 -31.46
CA LEU A 141 14.01 -9.42 -32.21
C LEU A 141 15.04 -8.94 -33.23
N ASP A 142 16.21 -9.54 -33.23
CA ASP A 142 17.21 -9.24 -34.26
C ASP A 142 16.95 -10.03 -35.55
N SER A 143 17.73 -9.71 -36.61
CA SER A 143 17.61 -10.40 -37.90
C SER A 143 17.99 -11.88 -37.88
N ALA A 144 18.56 -12.40 -36.78
CA ALA A 144 18.86 -13.81 -36.56
C ALA A 144 17.78 -14.53 -35.71
N GLY A 145 16.77 -13.80 -35.23
CA GLY A 145 15.70 -14.32 -34.38
C GLY A 145 16.07 -14.40 -32.89
N GLU A 146 17.12 -13.70 -32.45
CA GLU A 146 17.51 -13.61 -31.05
C GLU A 146 16.69 -12.55 -30.33
N VAL A 147 16.15 -12.91 -29.15
CA VAL A 147 15.37 -12.01 -28.29
C VAL A 147 16.33 -11.21 -27.40
N ASN A 148 16.28 -9.89 -27.53
CA ASN A 148 17.02 -8.95 -26.69
C ASN A 148 16.04 -8.11 -25.87
N SER A 149 16.37 -7.84 -24.61
CA SER A 149 15.59 -6.98 -23.72
C SER A 149 16.44 -5.85 -23.15
N THR A 150 15.89 -4.63 -23.15
CA THR A 150 16.50 -3.44 -22.51
C THR A 150 15.50 -2.81 -21.56
N THR A 151 15.92 -2.56 -20.31
CA THR A 151 15.09 -1.93 -19.29
C THR A 151 15.60 -0.54 -18.96
N GLU A 152 14.70 0.44 -18.97
CA GLU A 152 14.96 1.79 -18.49
C GLU A 152 14.06 2.13 -17.30
N THR A 153 14.59 2.88 -16.32
CA THR A 153 13.80 3.36 -15.17
C THR A 153 13.80 4.88 -15.15
N ILE A 154 12.60 5.46 -15.18
CA ILE A 154 12.39 6.90 -15.25
C ILE A 154 11.68 7.36 -13.98
N GLY A 155 12.24 8.36 -13.30
CA GLY A 155 11.57 9.02 -12.18
C GLY A 155 10.34 9.79 -12.66
N LYS A 156 9.17 9.48 -12.11
CA LYS A 156 7.88 10.12 -12.44
C LYS A 156 7.24 10.84 -11.26
N THR A 157 7.92 10.91 -10.11
CA THR A 157 7.34 11.41 -8.86
C THR A 157 6.70 12.80 -8.98
N ASP A 158 7.27 13.69 -9.78
CA ASP A 158 6.75 15.05 -9.95
C ASP A 158 5.49 15.13 -10.82
N ASN A 159 5.15 14.04 -11.52
CA ASN A 159 3.94 13.94 -12.35
C ASN A 159 2.68 13.58 -11.56
N TYR A 160 2.83 13.26 -10.26
CA TYR A 160 1.74 12.77 -9.42
C TYR A 160 1.56 13.63 -8.17
N GLU A 161 0.35 13.59 -7.63
CA GLU A 161 0.03 14.22 -6.36
C GLU A 161 0.78 13.55 -5.20
N ARG A 162 1.22 14.39 -4.26
CA ARG A 162 1.95 13.90 -3.08
C ARG A 162 1.01 13.30 -2.06
N ILE A 163 -0.26 13.67 -2.09
CA ILE A 163 -1.28 13.23 -1.14
C ILE A 163 -2.36 12.47 -1.91
N ASP A 164 -2.66 11.26 -1.43
CA ASP A 164 -3.74 10.40 -1.89
C ASP A 164 -4.70 10.13 -0.73
N LEU A 165 -5.93 10.61 -0.84
CA LEU A 165 -7.00 10.41 0.12
C LEU A 165 -7.90 9.29 -0.39
N GLY A 166 -8.14 8.29 0.46
CA GLY A 166 -8.95 7.14 0.09
C GLY A 166 -9.98 6.75 1.15
N ILE A 167 -10.97 5.99 0.72
CA ILE A 167 -11.81 5.18 1.60
C ILE A 167 -11.34 3.73 1.57
N ALA A 168 -11.37 3.09 2.73
CA ALA A 168 -10.97 1.70 2.90
C ALA A 168 -12.09 0.91 3.57
N GLY A 169 -12.30 -0.32 3.10
CA GLY A 169 -13.21 -1.29 3.68
C GLY A 169 -12.60 -2.69 3.64
N GLY A 170 -12.79 -3.49 4.68
CA GLY A 170 -12.13 -4.79 4.75
C GLY A 170 -12.64 -5.72 5.83
N LEU A 171 -12.04 -6.91 5.84
CA LEU A 171 -12.28 -7.97 6.80
C LEU A 171 -10.95 -8.36 7.44
N ARG A 172 -10.97 -8.55 8.76
CA ARG A 172 -9.85 -9.12 9.50
C ARG A 172 -10.33 -10.34 10.28
N TYR A 173 -9.59 -11.43 10.15
CA TYR A 173 -9.85 -12.67 10.87
C TYR A 173 -8.65 -13.04 11.76
N LYS A 174 -8.90 -13.25 13.05
CA LYS A 174 -7.88 -13.75 13.98
C LYS A 174 -7.74 -15.26 13.85
N LEU A 175 -6.58 -15.71 13.37
CA LEU A 175 -6.26 -17.14 13.27
C LEU A 175 -5.91 -17.73 14.64
N SER A 176 -5.26 -16.93 15.49
CA SER A 176 -4.92 -17.28 16.86
C SER A 176 -4.76 -16.01 17.71
N GLN A 177 -4.30 -16.14 18.95
CA GLN A 177 -4.01 -14.99 19.81
C GLN A 177 -2.96 -14.05 19.19
N ASN A 178 -1.99 -14.59 18.44
CA ASN A 178 -0.88 -13.83 17.89
C ASN A 178 -0.89 -13.68 16.37
N PHE A 179 -1.81 -14.32 15.65
CA PHE A 179 -1.83 -14.26 14.19
C PHE A 179 -3.18 -13.84 13.64
N MET A 180 -3.15 -12.98 12.63
CA MET A 180 -4.33 -12.52 11.91
C MET A 180 -4.09 -12.50 10.41
N ILE A 181 -5.18 -12.60 9.66
CA ILE A 181 -5.22 -12.30 8.23
C ILE A 181 -6.20 -11.17 7.96
N GLN A 182 -5.94 -10.40 6.92
CA GLN A 182 -6.78 -9.28 6.54
C GLN A 182 -6.90 -9.18 5.02
N ALA A 183 -8.12 -8.95 4.55
CA ALA A 183 -8.41 -8.55 3.17
C ALA A 183 -9.01 -7.15 3.20
N ARG A 184 -8.52 -6.23 2.37
CA ARG A 184 -8.98 -4.84 2.33
C ARG A 184 -9.06 -4.36 0.89
N TYR A 185 -10.08 -3.56 0.61
CA TYR A 185 -10.15 -2.75 -0.58
C TYR A 185 -10.00 -1.26 -0.21
N THR A 186 -9.15 -0.55 -0.94
CA THR A 186 -8.96 0.90 -0.81
C THR A 186 -9.18 1.56 -2.17
N GLN A 187 -9.98 2.62 -2.19
CA GLN A 187 -10.26 3.44 -3.37
C GLN A 187 -9.90 4.89 -3.09
N SER A 188 -9.07 5.50 -3.94
CA SER A 188 -8.77 6.93 -3.89
C SER A 188 -9.99 7.77 -4.23
N LEU A 189 -10.08 8.94 -3.60
CA LEU A 189 -11.16 9.92 -3.72
C LEU A 189 -10.73 11.18 -4.47
N ASN A 190 -9.42 11.48 -4.53
CA ASN A 190 -8.88 12.59 -5.29
C ASN A 190 -8.07 12.08 -6.48
N ASP A 191 -7.99 12.95 -7.49
CA ASP A 191 -7.06 12.76 -8.59
C ASP A 191 -5.62 12.65 -8.07
N ILE A 192 -4.91 11.63 -8.53
CA ILE A 192 -3.51 11.38 -8.21
C ILE A 192 -2.56 11.87 -9.30
N ASN A 193 -3.05 12.24 -10.48
CA ASN A 193 -2.23 12.72 -11.58
C ASN A 193 -2.14 14.26 -11.56
N LYS A 194 -1.01 14.83 -12.00
CA LYS A 194 -0.84 16.30 -12.14
C LYS A 194 -0.74 16.77 -13.59
N THR A 195 -0.47 15.84 -14.49
CA THR A 195 0.08 16.14 -15.82
C THR A 195 -0.85 15.73 -16.94
N MET A 196 -1.75 14.79 -16.68
CA MET A 196 -2.75 14.32 -17.62
C MET A 196 -4.04 15.11 -17.48
N ALA A 197 -4.77 15.26 -18.58
CA ALA A 197 -6.13 15.79 -18.55
C ALA A 197 -7.09 14.66 -18.16
N GLY A 198 -7.96 14.92 -17.18
CA GLY A 198 -8.86 13.93 -16.60
C GLY A 198 -8.34 13.39 -15.27
N ASP A 199 -9.21 12.71 -14.53
CA ASP A 199 -8.91 12.28 -13.17
C ASP A 199 -8.47 10.81 -13.14
N GLN A 200 -7.46 10.50 -12.33
CA GLN A 200 -6.99 9.15 -12.08
C GLN A 200 -6.99 8.83 -10.59
N TYR A 201 -7.32 7.58 -10.25
CA TYR A 201 -7.54 7.14 -8.87
C TYR A 201 -6.86 5.79 -8.63
N ASN A 202 -6.19 5.61 -7.49
CA ASN A 202 -5.72 4.27 -7.12
C ASN A 202 -6.90 3.39 -6.66
N SER A 203 -6.85 2.13 -7.04
CA SER A 203 -7.75 1.07 -6.58
C SER A 203 -6.90 -0.12 -6.16
N ILE A 204 -6.94 -0.50 -4.88
CA ILE A 204 -6.05 -1.51 -4.30
C ILE A 204 -6.84 -2.57 -3.53
N PHE A 205 -6.62 -3.85 -3.87
CA PHE A 205 -6.92 -4.97 -2.99
C PHE A 205 -5.67 -5.40 -2.24
N SER A 206 -5.70 -5.34 -0.91
CA SER A 206 -4.60 -5.73 -0.04
C SER A 206 -4.93 -7.02 0.72
N PHE A 207 -4.00 -7.96 0.73
CA PHE A 207 -4.06 -9.18 1.53
C PHE A 207 -2.89 -9.21 2.49
N SER A 208 -3.16 -9.28 3.79
CA SER A 208 -2.14 -9.19 4.84
C SER A 208 -2.15 -10.41 5.75
N VAL A 209 -0.96 -10.78 6.22
CA VAL A 209 -0.76 -11.55 7.44
C VAL A 209 -0.18 -10.61 8.49
N GLY A 210 -0.59 -10.76 9.75
CA GLY A 210 0.00 -9.98 10.83
C GLY A 210 0.25 -10.78 12.10
N TYR A 211 1.21 -10.28 12.86
CA TYR A 211 1.53 -10.73 14.19
C TYR A 211 0.98 -9.73 15.22
N VAL A 212 0.28 -10.25 16.23
CA VAL A 212 -0.34 -9.50 17.33
C VAL A 212 0.44 -9.77 18.62
N PHE A 213 0.80 -8.70 19.34
CA PHE A 213 1.50 -8.75 20.62
C PHE A 213 0.57 -8.97 21.82
#